data_AF-A0A661GQ20-F1
#
_entry.id   AF-A0A661GQ20-F1
#
_cell.length_a   1.000
_cell.length_b   1.000
_cell.length_c   1.000
_cell.angle_alpha   90.00
_cell.angle_beta   90.00
_cell.angle_gamma   90.00
#
_symmetry.space_group_name_H-M   'P 1'
#
loop_
_entity.id
_entity.type
_entity.pdbx_description
1 polymer ?
#
loop_
_entity_poly.entity_id
_entity_poly.type
_entity_poly.pdbx_seq_one_letter_code
_entity_poly.pdbx_strand_id
1 'polypeptide(L)'
;MPKVELDEIDRKILHYLQNDGRMSNAELADKVALSPSPCLRRVKALEEKGVIDRYVAIVNPKQVGLPVNVVIHVSLHSQELSQLQTFQQRIGE
;
A
#
# COMPACT_ATOMS: atom_id res chain seq x y z
N MET A 1 -1.65 17.85 -1.61
CA MET A 1 -1.37 17.46 -3.00
C MET A 1 -0.30 16.37 -2.98
N PRO A 2 -0.39 15.31 -3.81
CA PRO A 2 0.64 14.29 -3.85
C PRO A 2 1.98 14.94 -4.23
N LYS A 3 3.01 14.69 -3.43
CA LYS A 3 4.35 15.30 -3.56
C LYS A 3 5.20 14.62 -4.65
N VAL A 4 4.70 13.54 -5.24
CA VAL A 4 5.37 12.72 -6.26
C VAL A 4 4.53 12.74 -7.52
N GLU A 5 5.10 13.21 -8.62
CA GLU A 5 4.50 13.09 -9.95
C GLU A 5 4.67 11.66 -10.46
N LEU A 6 3.56 11.02 -10.78
CA LEU A 6 3.49 9.69 -11.38
C LEU A 6 3.00 9.84 -12.82
N ASP A 7 3.73 9.23 -13.76
CA ASP A 7 3.26 9.14 -15.14
C ASP A 7 2.30 7.95 -15.35
N GLU A 8 1.78 7.82 -16.57
CA GLU A 8 0.84 6.75 -16.92
C GLU A 8 1.44 5.35 -16.79
N ILE A 9 2.74 5.19 -17.03
CA ILE A 9 3.41 3.89 -16.88
C ILE A 9 3.56 3.55 -15.41
N ASP A 10 3.96 4.51 -14.58
CA ASP A 10 4.08 4.32 -13.13
C ASP A 10 2.74 3.90 -12.51
N ARG A 11 1.63 4.53 -12.94
CA ARG A 11 0.28 4.13 -12.53
C ARG A 11 -0.05 2.69 -12.93
N LYS A 12 0.30 2.27 -14.15
CA LYS A 12 0.10 0.88 -14.61
C LYS A 12 0.95 -0.11 -13.83
N ILE A 13 2.21 0.22 -13.56
CA ILE A 13 3.11 -0.59 -12.72
C ILE A 13 2.46 -0.82 -11.36
N LEU A 14 2.02 0.24 -10.69
CA LEU A 14 1.37 0.16 -9.39
C LEU A 14 0.09 -0.67 -9.46
N HIS A 15 -0.74 -0.46 -10.48
CA HIS A 15 -1.96 -1.25 -10.68
C HIS A 15 -1.68 -2.75 -10.74
N TYR A 16 -0.69 -3.17 -11.53
CA TYR A 16 -0.37 -4.59 -11.66
C TYR A 16 0.27 -5.16 -10.40
N LEU A 17 1.19 -4.44 -9.76
CA LEU A 17 1.84 -4.90 -8.52
C LEU A 17 0.89 -4.92 -7.30
N GLN A 18 -0.12 -4.03 -7.25
CA GLN A 18 -1.13 -4.06 -6.20
C GLN A 18 -2.08 -5.26 -6.35
N ASN A 19 -2.35 -5.69 -7.58
CA ASN A 19 -3.15 -6.88 -7.85
C ASN A 19 -2.35 -8.17 -7.63
N ASP A 20 -1.08 -8.18 -8.02
CA ASP A 20 -0.15 -9.29 -7.81
C ASP A 20 1.26 -8.79 -7.49
N GLY A 21 1.57 -8.72 -6.20
CA GLY A 21 2.87 -8.27 -5.71
C GLY A 21 4.01 -9.27 -5.95
N ARG A 22 3.72 -10.49 -6.44
CA ARG A 22 4.73 -11.50 -6.78
C ARG A 22 5.03 -11.57 -8.27
N MET A 23 4.39 -10.73 -9.08
CA MET A 23 4.59 -10.68 -10.52
C MET A 23 6.08 -10.49 -10.86
N SER A 24 6.58 -11.29 -11.78
CA SER A 24 7.97 -11.14 -12.21
C SER A 24 8.16 -9.83 -12.98
N ASN A 25 9.35 -9.26 -12.92
CA ASN A 25 9.63 -8.04 -13.68
C ASN A 25 9.49 -8.24 -15.20
N ALA A 26 9.68 -9.47 -15.71
CA ALA A 26 9.47 -9.78 -17.13
C ALA A 26 7.99 -9.67 -17.51
N GLU A 27 7.10 -10.32 -16.74
CA GLU A 27 5.65 -10.27 -16.96
C GLU A 27 5.10 -8.84 -16.78
N LEU A 28 5.62 -8.12 -15.77
CA LEU A 28 5.25 -6.73 -15.53
C LEU A 28 5.64 -5.86 -16.72
N ALA A 29 6.87 -6.02 -17.23
CA ALA A 29 7.38 -5.26 -18.38
C ALA A 29 6.51 -5.47 -19.63
N ASP A 30 6.14 -6.73 -19.91
CA ASP A 30 5.25 -7.07 -21.01
C ASP A 30 3.88 -6.38 -20.85
N LYS A 31 3.29 -6.41 -19.65
CA LYS A 31 1.99 -5.80 -19.34
C LYS A 31 1.98 -4.27 -19.43
N VAL A 32 3.11 -3.61 -19.19
CA VAL A 32 3.25 -2.14 -19.29
C VAL A 32 3.90 -1.67 -20.59
N ALA A 33 4.11 -2.59 -21.56
CA ALA A 33 4.73 -2.32 -22.85
C ALA A 33 6.13 -1.68 -22.73
N LEU A 34 6.97 -2.22 -21.85
CA LEU A 34 8.37 -1.85 -21.68
C LEU A 34 9.26 -3.08 -21.85
N SER A 35 10.55 -2.85 -22.12
CA SER A 35 11.54 -3.90 -21.93
C SER A 35 11.85 -4.10 -20.44
N PRO A 36 12.41 -5.27 -20.03
CA PRO A 36 12.61 -5.57 -18.61
C PRO A 36 13.49 -4.56 -17.86
N SER A 37 14.52 -4.01 -18.50
CA SER A 37 15.46 -3.06 -17.87
C SER A 37 14.81 -1.71 -17.47
N PRO A 38 14.11 -0.97 -18.36
CA PRO A 38 13.42 0.25 -17.97
C PRO A 38 12.25 0.02 -17.01
N CYS A 39 11.57 -1.13 -17.10
CA CYS A 39 10.54 -1.50 -16.11
C CYS A 39 11.15 -1.62 -14.71
N LEU A 40 12.25 -2.37 -14.58
CA LEU A 40 12.94 -2.55 -13.30
C LEU A 40 13.41 -1.21 -12.70
N ARG A 41 13.95 -0.32 -13.54
CA ARG A 41 14.40 1.01 -13.10
C ARG A 41 13.23 1.85 -12.55
N ARG A 42 12.05 1.77 -13.16
CA ARG A 42 10.86 2.48 -12.69
C ARG A 42 10.35 1.92 -11.36
N VAL A 43 10.26 0.59 -11.23
CA VAL A 43 9.88 -0.05 -9.97
C VAL A 43 10.80 0.37 -8.83
N LYS A 44 12.12 0.29 -9.02
CA LYS A 44 13.10 0.76 -8.03
C LYS A 44 12.93 2.23 -7.66
N ALA A 45 12.69 3.10 -8.65
CA ALA A 45 12.47 4.52 -8.38
C ALA A 45 11.17 4.76 -7.57
N LEU A 46 10.13 3.95 -7.76
CA LEU A 46 8.90 4.03 -6.97
C LEU A 46 9.12 3.56 -5.53
N GLU A 47 9.94 2.53 -5.32
CA GLU A 47 10.36 2.06 -4.00
C GLU A 47 11.23 3.11 -3.28
N GLU A 48 12.28 3.62 -3.94
CA GLU A 48 13.19 4.63 -3.38
C GLU A 48 12.49 5.93 -3.01
N LYS A 49 11.45 6.32 -3.77
CA LYS A 49 10.62 7.49 -3.47
C LYS A 49 9.58 7.25 -2.37
N GLY A 50 9.47 6.02 -1.85
CA GLY A 50 8.45 5.64 -0.87
C GLY A 50 7.02 5.63 -1.44
N VAL A 51 6.88 5.58 -2.77
CA VAL A 51 5.56 5.38 -3.40
C VAL A 51 5.12 3.93 -3.20
N ILE A 52 6.05 2.99 -3.31
CA ILE A 52 5.88 1.61 -2.86
C ILE A 52 6.48 1.52 -1.45
N ASP A 53 5.62 1.52 -0.44
CA ASP A 53 6.03 1.43 0.97
C ASP A 53 6.55 0.02 1.32
N ARG A 54 5.82 -1.01 0.90
CA ARG A 54 6.14 -2.42 1.19
C ARG A 54 5.37 -3.38 0.29
N TYR A 55 5.88 -4.61 0.22
CA TYR A 55 5.17 -5.77 -0.33
C TYR A 55 4.73 -6.68 0.81
N VAL A 56 3.47 -7.10 0.82
CA VAL A 56 2.89 -7.90 1.90
C VAL A 56 2.14 -9.11 1.36
N ALA A 57 2.17 -10.21 2.11
CA ALA A 57 1.30 -11.34 1.89
C ALA A 57 -0.02 -11.12 2.65
N ILE A 58 -1.15 -11.22 1.96
CA ILE A 58 -2.47 -11.20 2.59
C ILE A 58 -2.82 -12.64 2.99
N VAL A 59 -2.80 -12.90 4.30
CA VAL A 59 -3.09 -14.23 4.86
C VAL A 59 -4.60 -14.43 5.04
N ASN A 60 -5.07 -15.67 4.92
CA ASN A 60 -6.45 -16.01 5.25
C ASN A 60 -6.64 -15.99 6.78
N PRO A 61 -7.42 -15.04 7.35
CA PRO A 61 -7.55 -14.90 8.79
C PRO A 61 -8.10 -16.16 9.47
N LYS A 62 -9.04 -16.87 8.82
CA LYS A 62 -9.64 -18.10 9.36
C LYS A 62 -8.62 -19.23 9.51
N GLN A 63 -7.66 -19.31 8.59
CA GLN A 63 -6.63 -20.35 8.61
C GLN A 63 -5.53 -20.08 9.64
N VAL A 64 -5.35 -18.82 10.06
CA VAL A 64 -4.34 -18.42 11.04
C VAL A 64 -4.91 -18.18 12.43
N GLY A 65 -6.12 -18.68 12.72
CA GLY A 65 -6.72 -18.55 14.05
C GLY A 65 -7.25 -17.14 14.38
N LEU A 66 -7.54 -16.32 13.36
CA LEU A 66 -8.16 -15.00 13.49
C LEU A 66 -9.58 -15.01 12.90
N PRO A 67 -10.55 -15.70 13.52
CA PRO A 67 -11.87 -15.94 12.92
C PRO A 67 -12.82 -14.73 12.97
N VAL A 68 -12.52 -13.73 13.80
CA VAL A 68 -13.39 -12.57 14.04
C VAL A 68 -12.71 -11.31 13.50
N ASN A 69 -13.46 -10.53 12.73
CA ASN A 69 -13.08 -9.18 12.34
C ASN A 69 -14.07 -8.20 12.98
N VAL A 70 -13.58 -7.16 13.65
CA VAL A 70 -14.41 -6.20 14.39
C VAL A 70 -14.15 -4.80 13.84
N VAL A 71 -15.23 -4.11 13.47
CA VAL A 71 -15.19 -2.70 13.11
C VAL A 71 -15.84 -1.91 14.25
N ILE A 72 -15.08 -1.03 14.89
CA ILE A 72 -15.55 -0.22 16.02
C ILE A 72 -15.79 1.20 15.54
N HIS A 73 -17.01 1.70 15.75
CA HIS A 73 -17.32 3.11 15.52
C HIS A 73 -17.22 3.86 16.85
N VAL A 74 -16.30 4.82 16.94
CA VAL A 74 -16.13 5.66 18.12
C VAL A 74 -16.63 7.06 17.83
N SER A 75 -17.54 7.55 18.67
CA SER A 75 -18.00 8.95 18.64
C SER A 75 -17.46 9.67 19.86
N LEU A 76 -16.74 10.77 19.65
CA LEU A 76 -16.24 11.61 20.74
C LEU A 76 -17.27 12.69 21.07
N HIS A 77 -17.56 12.88 22.35
CA HIS A 77 -18.49 13.91 22.82
C HIS A 77 -17.92 15.33 22.71
N SER A 78 -16.60 15.46 22.58
CA SER A 78 -15.87 16.72 22.46
C SER A 78 -14.86 16.60 21.31
N GLN A 79 -14.75 17.66 20.50
CA GLN A 79 -13.77 17.76 19.41
C GLN A 79 -12.47 18.44 19.84
N GLU A 80 -12.21 18.57 21.14
CA GLU A 80 -10.93 19.12 21.60
C GLU A 80 -9.76 18.23 21.15
N LEU A 81 -8.79 18.86 20.48
CA LEU A 81 -7.58 18.21 19.95
C LEU A 81 -6.81 17.40 21.01
N SER A 82 -6.87 17.82 22.28
CA SER A 82 -6.27 17.13 23.43
C SER A 82 -6.87 15.73 23.69
N GLN A 83 -8.19 15.59 23.54
CA GLN A 83 -8.90 14.33 23.74
C GLN A 83 -8.69 13.36 22.57
N LEU A 84 -8.60 13.88 21.34
CA LEU A 84 -8.25 13.12 20.15
C LEU A 84 -6.83 12.53 20.23
N GLN A 85 -5.84 13.34 20.64
CA GLN A 85 -4.45 12.88 20.78
C GLN A 85 -4.31 11.80 21.86
N THR A 86 -4.96 11.99 23.00
CA THR A 86 -4.96 11.00 24.09
C THR A 86 -5.60 9.68 23.66
N PHE A 87 -6.69 9.74 22.88
CA PHE A 87 -7.35 8.56 22.34
C PHE A 87 -6.45 7.82 21.33
N GLN A 88 -5.81 8.53 20.41
CA GLN A 88 -4.88 7.94 19.42
C GLN A 88 -3.69 7.25 20.09
N GLN A 89 -3.10 7.86 21.13
CA GLN A 89 -1.98 7.25 21.87
C GLN A 89 -2.35 5.92 22.54
N ARG A 90 -3.60 5.79 23.03
CA ARG A 90 -4.03 4.60 23.79
C ARG A 90 -4.49 3.42 22.92
N ILE A 91 -4.81 3.65 21.65
CA ILE A 91 -5.23 2.59 20.71
C ILE A 91 -4.09 2.12 19.81
N GLY A 92 -3.01 2.89 19.69
CA GLY A 92 -1.87 2.59 18.82
C GLY A 92 -0.85 1.59 19.37
N GLU A 93 -1.07 1.02 20.56
CA GLU A 93 -0.30 -0.09 21.15
C GLU A 93 -1.01 -1.43 20.90
#